data_AF-A0A2G9SSG0-F1
#
_entry.id   AF-A0A2G9SSG0-F1
#
_cell.length_a   1.000
_cell.length_b   1.000
_cell.length_c   1.000
_cell.angle_alpha   90.00
_cell.angle_beta   90.00
_cell.angle_gamma   90.00
#
_symmetry.space_group_name_H-M   'P 1'
#
loop_
_entity.id
_entity.type
_entity.pdbx_description
1 polymer ?
#
loop_
_entity_poly.entity_id
_entity_poly.type
_entity_poly.pdbx_seq_one_letter_code
_entity_poly.pdbx_strand_id
1 'polypeptide(L)'
;MGIASLILGIIAILIAWIPCVGWFALLPALVGLILGIVEIVQKNNAKAAGDAAASPVMGFVGTGLNALSVVVVVVITVLLGRGLEQAAKEAGYSSASEMFKDIQKGIDTLQTARTALAPEKITKANFDRIQTGMTLAEVEAIIGKTSMSEELVKEGMESTMPAYTLLWKADGFKLITIGFVNGKVSDKQQLGLD
;
A
#
# COMPACT_ATOMS: atom_id res chain seq x y z
N MET A 1 4.29 -4.77 -20.97
CA MET A 1 5.03 -3.81 -20.14
C MET A 1 4.50 -2.36 -20.22
N GLY A 2 3.82 -1.92 -21.29
CA GLY A 2 3.42 -0.49 -21.44
C GLY A 2 2.23 0.06 -20.63
N ILE A 3 1.31 -0.76 -20.10
CA ILE A 3 0.11 -0.26 -19.36
C ILE A 3 0.40 -0.05 -17.87
N ALA A 4 1.25 -0.88 -17.26
CA ALA A 4 1.68 -0.70 -15.88
C ALA A 4 2.51 0.60 -15.72
N SER A 5 3.37 0.94 -16.70
CA SER A 5 4.11 2.21 -16.72
C SER A 5 3.22 3.43 -17.02
N LEU A 6 2.08 3.27 -17.69
CA LEU A 6 1.10 4.35 -17.92
C LEU A 6 0.28 4.65 -16.64
N ILE A 7 -0.15 3.60 -15.93
CA ILE A 7 -0.90 3.74 -14.67
C ILE A 7 0.01 4.27 -13.55
N LEU A 8 1.24 3.77 -13.43
CA LEU A 8 2.25 4.34 -12.52
C LEU A 8 2.70 5.74 -12.93
N GLY A 9 2.76 6.06 -14.24
CA GLY A 9 3.05 7.41 -14.75
C GLY A 9 1.98 8.45 -14.41
N ILE A 10 0.69 8.09 -14.45
CA ILE A 10 -0.43 8.95 -14.02
C ILE A 10 -0.43 9.11 -12.49
N ILE A 11 -0.19 8.03 -11.75
CA ILE A 11 -0.09 8.07 -10.29
C ILE A 11 1.11 8.92 -9.84
N ALA A 12 2.26 8.83 -10.51
CA ALA A 12 3.47 9.60 -10.17
C ALA A 12 3.37 11.10 -10.52
N ILE A 13 2.67 11.47 -11.59
CA ILE A 13 2.44 12.88 -11.95
C ILE A 13 1.39 13.53 -11.04
N LEU A 14 0.39 12.78 -10.55
CA LEU A 14 -0.52 13.25 -9.48
C LEU A 14 0.20 13.37 -8.13
N ILE A 15 1.22 12.53 -7.85
CA ILE A 15 2.04 12.61 -6.62
C ILE A 15 3.11 13.72 -6.67
N ALA A 16 3.54 14.13 -7.85
CA ALA A 16 4.57 15.17 -8.06
C ALA A 16 4.18 16.58 -7.59
N TRP A 17 2.94 16.80 -7.14
CA TRP A 17 2.45 18.09 -6.61
C TRP A 17 1.66 17.94 -5.29
N ILE A 18 2.04 16.99 -4.43
CA ILE A 18 1.28 16.66 -3.20
C ILE A 18 1.88 17.31 -1.94
N PRO A 19 1.26 18.38 -1.41
CA PRO A 19 1.34 18.83 -0.02
C PRO A 19 0.46 17.98 0.93
N CYS A 20 -0.29 16.98 0.43
CA CYS A 20 -1.11 16.07 1.24
C CYS A 20 -0.29 14.97 1.95
N VAL A 21 0.99 14.80 1.64
CA VAL A 21 1.94 14.07 2.53
C VAL A 21 2.16 14.86 3.81
N GLY A 22 1.77 16.14 3.85
CA GLY A 22 1.82 17.02 5.01
C GLY A 22 1.19 16.43 6.28
N TRP A 23 0.14 15.60 6.17
CA TRP A 23 -0.48 14.98 7.36
C TRP A 23 0.39 13.87 7.97
N PHE A 24 1.05 13.06 7.13
CA PHE A 24 2.04 12.08 7.57
C PHE A 24 3.39 12.73 7.91
N ALA A 25 3.71 13.88 7.29
CA ALA A 25 4.88 14.69 7.61
C ALA A 25 4.69 15.52 8.89
N LEU A 26 3.45 15.72 9.36
CA LEU A 26 3.13 16.40 10.61
C LEU A 26 3.71 15.66 11.81
N LEU A 27 3.68 14.33 11.80
CA LEU A 27 4.21 13.51 12.89
C LEU A 27 5.75 13.61 12.98
N PRO A 28 6.54 13.37 11.91
CA PRO A 28 7.96 13.67 11.88
C PRO A 28 8.30 15.15 12.12
N ALA A 29 7.48 16.09 11.64
CA ALA A 29 7.72 17.53 11.84
C ALA A 29 7.48 17.97 13.29
N LEU A 30 6.48 17.41 13.97
CA LEU A 30 6.25 17.60 15.41
C LEU A 30 7.40 16.99 16.22
N VAL A 31 7.83 15.78 15.87
CA VAL A 31 8.99 15.13 16.51
C VAL A 31 10.27 15.95 16.28
N GLY A 32 10.51 16.41 15.05
CA GLY A 32 11.66 17.26 14.70
C GLY A 32 11.62 18.65 15.38
N LEU A 33 10.42 19.22 15.55
CA LEU A 33 10.23 20.47 16.29
C LEU A 33 10.55 20.29 17.77
N ILE A 34 10.08 19.20 18.40
CA ILE A 34 10.38 18.88 19.80
C ILE A 34 11.88 18.64 19.99
N LEU A 35 12.54 17.87 19.10
CA LEU A 35 13.97 17.62 19.17
C LEU A 35 14.79 18.91 19.01
N GLY A 36 14.40 19.80 18.10
CA GLY A 36 15.03 21.12 17.94
C GLY A 36 14.88 22.01 19.17
N ILE A 37 13.69 22.03 19.79
CA ILE A 37 13.45 22.78 21.05
C ILE A 37 14.30 22.21 22.19
N VAL A 38 14.38 20.88 22.32
CA VAL A 38 15.20 20.21 23.35
C VAL A 38 16.69 20.51 23.15
N GLU A 39 17.19 20.51 21.92
CA GLU A 39 18.57 20.88 21.62
C GLU A 39 18.87 22.35 21.99
N ILE A 40 17.95 23.28 21.69
CA ILE A 40 18.06 24.70 22.08
C ILE A 40 18.09 24.85 23.61
N VAL A 41 17.22 24.15 24.35
CA VAL A 41 17.15 24.22 25.81
C VAL A 41 18.38 23.59 26.48
N GLN A 42 18.84 22.43 26.00
CA GLN A 42 20.02 21.76 26.54
C GLN A 42 21.30 22.56 26.27
N LYS A 43 21.47 23.13 25.06
CA LYS A 43 22.63 23.96 24.75
C LYS A 43 22.60 25.33 25.44
N ASN A 44 21.42 25.91 25.69
CA ASN A 44 21.30 27.11 26.53
C ASN A 44 21.65 26.83 27.99
N ASN A 45 21.25 25.67 28.55
CA ASN A 45 21.64 25.26 29.89
C ASN A 45 23.14 24.88 29.98
N ALA A 46 23.73 24.28 28.94
CA ALA A 46 25.17 23.96 28.86
C ALA A 46 26.04 25.23 28.70
N LYS A 47 25.58 26.24 27.96
CA LYS A 47 26.19 27.57 27.94
C LYS A 47 26.11 28.28 29.28
N ALA A 48 24.99 28.16 30.00
CA ALA A 48 24.86 28.70 31.36
C ALA A 48 25.80 28.01 32.37
N ALA A 49 26.26 26.78 32.06
CA ALA A 49 27.23 26.01 32.83
C ALA A 49 28.71 26.24 32.42
N GLY A 50 29.01 27.14 31.47
CA GLY A 50 30.37 27.61 31.18
C GLY A 50 31.10 26.97 29.98
N ASP A 51 30.44 26.15 29.16
CA ASP A 51 31.07 25.53 27.98
C ASP A 51 30.93 26.43 26.73
N ALA A 52 32.05 27.00 26.28
CA ALA A 52 32.10 27.99 25.20
C ALA A 52 32.02 27.40 23.77
N ALA A 53 32.08 26.07 23.61
CA ALA A 53 32.02 25.42 22.30
C ALA A 53 30.59 25.15 21.77
N ALA A 54 29.56 25.31 22.61
CA ALA A 54 28.17 25.01 22.25
C ALA A 54 27.43 26.23 21.69
N SER A 55 27.56 26.52 20.39
CA SER A 55 26.73 27.53 19.71
C SER A 55 25.37 26.95 19.28
N PRO A 56 24.22 27.47 19.75
CA PRO A 56 22.88 26.99 19.37
C PRO A 56 22.45 27.42 17.95
N VAL A 57 23.34 28.05 17.17
CA VAL A 57 23.01 28.66 15.86
C VAL A 57 22.44 27.64 14.88
N MET A 58 22.91 26.39 14.89
CA MET A 58 22.39 25.34 14.01
C MET A 58 20.95 24.92 14.37
N GLY A 59 20.56 25.00 15.66
CA GLY A 59 19.20 24.74 16.12
C GLY A 59 18.22 25.83 15.70
N PHE A 60 18.62 27.11 15.77
CA PHE A 60 17.79 28.23 15.30
C PHE A 60 17.51 28.16 13.79
N VAL A 61 18.50 27.78 12.98
CA VAL A 61 18.33 27.63 11.52
C VAL A 61 17.39 26.45 11.20
N GLY A 62 17.55 25.31 11.89
CA GLY A 62 16.67 24.15 11.71
C GLY A 62 15.23 24.40 12.15
N THR A 63 15.03 25.01 13.32
CA THR A 63 13.69 25.34 13.83
C THR A 63 13.00 26.42 13.00
N GLY A 64 13.72 27.44 12.53
CA GLY A 64 13.17 28.48 11.66
C GLY A 64 12.74 27.97 10.29
N LEU A 65 13.55 27.11 9.66
CA LEU A 65 13.22 26.51 8.36
C LEU A 65 12.05 25.52 8.46
N ASN A 66 11.94 24.79 9.57
CA ASN A 66 10.82 23.88 9.83
C ASN A 66 9.51 24.65 10.08
N ALA A 67 9.56 25.76 10.81
CA ALA A 67 8.39 26.63 11.01
C ALA A 67 7.88 27.22 9.68
N LEU A 68 8.77 27.66 8.80
CA LEU A 68 8.41 28.12 7.46
C LEU A 68 7.79 26.99 6.61
N SER A 69 8.33 25.77 6.72
CA SER A 69 7.80 24.60 6.02
C SER A 69 6.38 24.26 6.47
N VAL A 70 6.09 24.36 7.77
CA VAL A 70 4.73 24.15 8.30
C VAL A 70 3.76 25.20 7.75
N VAL A 71 4.15 26.48 7.72
CA VAL A 71 3.30 27.55 7.16
C VAL A 71 3.02 27.31 5.68
N VAL A 72 4.03 26.96 4.90
CA VAL A 72 3.87 26.65 3.47
C VAL A 72 2.96 25.44 3.27
N VAL A 73 3.13 24.37 4.03
CA VAL A 73 2.25 23.20 3.98
C VAL A 73 0.81 23.58 4.30
N VAL A 74 0.56 24.32 5.39
CA VAL A 74 -0.77 24.77 5.78
C VAL A 74 -1.42 25.63 4.69
N VAL A 75 -0.68 26.57 4.11
CA VAL A 75 -1.18 27.45 3.04
C VAL A 75 -1.56 26.63 1.80
N ILE A 76 -0.70 25.72 1.34
CA ILE A 76 -1.00 24.92 0.13
C ILE A 76 -2.14 23.93 0.41
N THR A 77 -2.23 23.34 1.61
CA THR A 77 -3.36 22.49 2.01
C THR A 77 -4.68 23.25 1.98
N VAL A 78 -4.72 24.49 2.50
CA VAL A 78 -5.93 25.33 2.45
C VAL A 78 -6.30 25.71 1.02
N LEU A 79 -5.32 26.08 0.18
CA LEU A 79 -5.57 26.44 -1.22
C LEU A 79 -6.08 25.24 -2.04
N LEU A 80 -5.50 24.06 -1.87
CA LEU A 80 -5.98 22.84 -2.51
C LEU A 80 -7.36 22.42 -2.00
N GLY A 81 -7.61 22.51 -0.69
CA GLY A 81 -8.93 22.23 -0.13
C GLY A 81 -10.02 23.10 -0.77
N ARG A 82 -9.75 24.41 -0.92
CA ARG A 82 -10.67 25.34 -1.59
C ARG A 82 -10.82 25.08 -3.09
N GLY A 83 -9.72 24.77 -3.79
CA GLY A 83 -9.77 24.44 -5.22
C GLY A 83 -10.57 23.16 -5.49
N LEU A 84 -10.41 22.14 -4.64
CA LEU A 84 -11.15 20.88 -4.73
C LEU A 84 -12.64 21.05 -4.39
N GLU A 85 -12.97 21.90 -3.41
CA GLU A 85 -14.36 22.27 -3.10
C GLU A 85 -15.03 23.03 -4.25
N GLN A 86 -14.31 23.93 -4.93
CA GLN A 86 -14.82 24.65 -6.10
C GLN A 86 -15.08 23.69 -7.27
N ALA A 87 -14.13 22.81 -7.57
CA ALA A 87 -14.28 21.79 -8.60
C ALA A 87 -15.47 20.85 -8.30
N ALA A 88 -15.67 20.46 -7.04
CA ALA A 88 -16.83 19.66 -6.64
C ALA A 88 -18.16 20.40 -6.88
N LYS A 89 -18.23 21.70 -6.56
CA LYS A 89 -19.43 22.52 -6.79
C LYS A 89 -19.70 22.75 -8.26
N GLU A 90 -18.68 22.98 -9.09
CA GLU A 90 -18.80 23.08 -10.54
C GLU A 90 -19.30 21.77 -11.17
N ALA A 91 -18.92 20.62 -10.59
CA ALA A 91 -19.43 19.30 -10.96
C ALA A 91 -20.83 18.99 -10.40
N GLY A 92 -21.49 19.93 -9.71
CA GLY A 92 -22.85 19.78 -9.18
C GLY A 92 -22.96 19.12 -7.80
N TYR A 93 -21.84 18.91 -7.10
CA TYR A 93 -21.82 18.33 -5.75
C TYR A 93 -21.81 19.40 -4.66
N SER A 94 -22.48 19.12 -3.53
CA SER A 94 -22.51 20.03 -2.37
C SER A 94 -21.14 20.20 -1.69
N SER A 95 -20.27 19.20 -1.79
CA SER A 95 -18.90 19.23 -1.27
C SER A 95 -18.02 18.18 -1.94
N ALA A 96 -16.70 18.33 -1.84
CA ALA A 96 -15.74 17.33 -2.31
C ALA A 96 -15.93 15.96 -1.64
N SER A 97 -16.38 15.93 -0.38
CA SER A 97 -16.62 14.70 0.38
C SER A 97 -17.72 13.84 -0.25
N GLU A 98 -18.85 14.46 -0.65
CA GLU A 98 -19.95 13.75 -1.31
C GLU A 98 -19.52 13.19 -2.67
N MET A 99 -18.74 13.96 -3.44
CA MET A 99 -18.14 13.52 -4.70
C MET A 99 -17.24 12.28 -4.50
N PHE A 100 -16.36 12.28 -3.49
CA PHE A 100 -15.53 11.11 -3.20
C PHE A 100 -16.34 9.88 -2.79
N LYS A 101 -17.39 10.07 -1.99
CA LYS A 101 -18.26 8.98 -1.53
C LYS A 101 -18.95 8.28 -2.69
N ASP A 102 -19.42 9.02 -3.67
CA ASP A 102 -20.07 8.45 -4.86
C ASP A 102 -19.06 7.77 -5.80
N ILE A 103 -17.85 8.32 -5.96
CA ILE A 103 -16.75 7.66 -6.68
C ILE A 103 -16.41 6.31 -6.01
N GLN A 104 -16.31 6.28 -4.69
CA GLN A 104 -15.97 5.06 -3.96
C GLN A 104 -17.04 3.98 -4.11
N LYS A 105 -18.33 4.34 -4.02
CA LYS A 105 -19.44 3.42 -4.32
C LYS A 105 -19.37 2.87 -5.74
N GLY A 106 -19.00 3.71 -6.72
CA GLY A 106 -18.80 3.29 -8.10
C GLY A 106 -17.72 2.23 -8.23
N ILE A 107 -16.59 2.41 -7.54
CA ILE A 107 -15.49 1.44 -7.49
C ILE A 107 -15.94 0.12 -6.83
N ASP A 108 -16.64 0.18 -5.71
CA ASP A 108 -17.14 -1.01 -5.01
C ASP A 108 -18.13 -1.81 -5.88
N THR A 109 -18.98 -1.10 -6.62
CA THR A 109 -19.93 -1.71 -7.56
C THR A 109 -19.21 -2.40 -8.71
N LEU A 110 -18.17 -1.78 -9.27
CA LEU A 110 -17.36 -2.36 -10.34
C LEU A 110 -16.55 -3.57 -9.85
N GLN A 111 -16.01 -3.50 -8.63
CA GLN A 111 -15.32 -4.63 -8.03
C GLN A 111 -16.27 -5.80 -7.75
N THR A 112 -17.48 -5.51 -7.27
CA THR A 112 -18.54 -6.50 -7.07
C THR A 112 -18.97 -7.14 -8.40
N ALA A 113 -19.18 -6.33 -9.44
CA ALA A 113 -19.48 -6.83 -10.79
C ALA A 113 -18.35 -7.68 -11.36
N ARG A 114 -17.08 -7.28 -11.15
CA ARG A 114 -15.91 -8.07 -11.54
C ARG A 114 -15.88 -9.43 -10.84
N THR A 115 -16.19 -9.48 -9.54
CA THR A 115 -16.25 -10.72 -8.76
C THR A 115 -17.41 -11.60 -9.22
N ALA A 116 -18.58 -11.02 -9.49
CA ALA A 116 -19.75 -11.75 -9.98
C ALA A 116 -19.57 -12.32 -11.40
N LEU A 117 -18.72 -11.70 -12.22
CA LEU A 117 -18.41 -12.14 -13.58
C LEU A 117 -17.21 -13.09 -13.67
N ALA A 118 -16.42 -13.25 -12.60
CA ALA A 118 -15.36 -14.24 -12.56
C ALA A 118 -15.97 -15.61 -12.26
N PRO A 119 -15.90 -16.61 -13.17
CA PRO A 119 -16.37 -17.95 -12.85
C PRO A 119 -15.59 -18.46 -11.64
N GLU A 120 -16.29 -19.00 -10.63
CA GLU A 120 -15.67 -19.59 -9.43
C GLU A 120 -14.64 -20.62 -9.91
N LYS A 121 -13.35 -20.27 -9.83
CA LYS A 121 -12.28 -21.13 -10.36
C LYS A 121 -11.98 -22.29 -9.42
N ILE A 122 -12.32 -22.13 -8.15
CA ILE A 122 -12.06 -23.09 -7.07
C ILE A 122 -13.28 -24.03 -6.99
N THR A 123 -13.37 -24.93 -7.97
CA THR A 123 -14.43 -25.93 -8.07
C THR A 123 -13.81 -27.32 -8.16
N LYS A 124 -14.57 -28.35 -7.80
CA LYS A 124 -14.13 -29.75 -7.94
C LYS A 124 -13.72 -30.08 -9.39
N ALA A 125 -14.51 -29.65 -10.36
CA ALA A 125 -14.20 -29.84 -11.78
C ALA A 125 -12.84 -29.25 -12.19
N ASN A 126 -12.47 -28.08 -11.66
CA ASN A 126 -11.17 -27.48 -11.92
C ASN A 126 -10.05 -28.15 -11.11
N PHE A 127 -10.31 -28.55 -9.87
CA PHE A 127 -9.36 -29.33 -9.06
C PHE A 127 -9.02 -30.69 -9.72
N ASP A 128 -9.99 -31.37 -10.33
CA ASP A 128 -9.80 -32.65 -11.01
C ASP A 128 -8.91 -32.53 -12.24
N ARG A 129 -8.88 -31.35 -12.87
CA ARG A 129 -7.99 -31.06 -14.01
C ARG A 129 -6.53 -30.90 -13.61
N ILE A 130 -6.22 -30.70 -12.33
CA ILE A 130 -4.84 -30.59 -11.84
C ILE A 130 -4.23 -31.98 -11.76
N GLN A 131 -3.07 -32.16 -12.40
CA GLN A 131 -2.35 -33.43 -12.45
C GLN A 131 -0.94 -33.28 -11.89
N THR A 132 -0.38 -34.38 -11.38
CA THR A 132 1.02 -34.48 -10.99
C THR A 132 1.92 -34.06 -12.15
N GLY A 133 2.97 -33.32 -11.87
CA GLY A 133 3.92 -32.83 -12.88
C GLY A 133 3.60 -31.45 -13.47
N MET A 134 2.39 -30.91 -13.24
CA MET A 134 2.02 -29.55 -13.63
C MET A 134 2.86 -28.51 -12.90
N THR A 135 3.15 -27.40 -13.56
CA THR A 135 3.81 -26.23 -12.99
C THR A 135 2.82 -25.35 -12.22
N LEU A 136 3.33 -24.48 -11.36
CA LEU A 136 2.51 -23.49 -10.66
C LEU A 136 1.67 -22.64 -11.64
N ALA A 137 2.25 -22.22 -12.76
CA ALA A 137 1.54 -21.42 -13.77
C ALA A 137 0.36 -22.18 -14.39
N GLU A 138 0.51 -23.47 -14.66
CA GLU A 138 -0.58 -24.32 -15.17
C GLU A 138 -1.68 -24.49 -14.13
N VAL A 139 -1.32 -24.68 -12.86
CA VAL A 139 -2.27 -24.73 -11.74
C VAL A 139 -3.04 -23.41 -11.61
N GLU A 140 -2.34 -22.27 -11.63
CA GLU A 140 -2.97 -20.95 -11.48
C GLU A 140 -3.89 -20.58 -12.64
N ALA A 141 -3.60 -21.09 -13.85
CA ALA A 141 -4.50 -20.94 -14.99
C ALA A 141 -5.86 -21.61 -14.73
N ILE A 142 -5.85 -22.74 -14.02
CA ILE A 142 -7.04 -23.56 -13.75
C ILE A 142 -7.82 -23.01 -12.55
N ILE A 143 -7.18 -22.86 -11.38
CA ILE A 143 -7.86 -22.52 -10.12
C ILE A 143 -7.66 -21.07 -9.66
N GLY A 144 -6.90 -20.26 -10.40
CA GLY A 144 -6.55 -18.89 -10.01
C GLY A 144 -5.27 -18.83 -9.17
N LYS A 145 -4.90 -17.63 -8.70
CA LYS A 145 -3.70 -17.45 -7.89
C LYS A 145 -3.88 -17.98 -6.47
N THR A 146 -2.78 -18.44 -5.87
CA THR A 146 -2.78 -18.87 -4.46
C THR A 146 -3.14 -17.72 -3.51
N SER A 147 -3.67 -18.06 -2.34
CA SER A 147 -3.96 -17.09 -1.27
C SER A 147 -2.70 -16.73 -0.44
N MET A 148 -1.56 -17.37 -0.71
CA MET A 148 -0.30 -17.09 -0.03
C MET A 148 0.41 -15.86 -0.60
N SER A 149 1.24 -15.19 0.20
CA SER A 149 2.01 -14.02 -0.28
C SER A 149 3.07 -14.44 -1.30
N GLU A 150 3.38 -13.54 -2.24
CA GLU A 150 4.39 -13.80 -3.27
C GLU A 150 5.79 -14.04 -2.69
N GLU A 151 6.12 -13.47 -1.51
CA GLU A 151 7.40 -13.75 -0.84
C GLU A 151 7.51 -15.22 -0.39
N LEU A 152 6.48 -15.77 0.27
CA LEU A 152 6.49 -17.16 0.74
C LEU A 152 6.55 -18.16 -0.42
N VAL A 153 5.91 -17.82 -1.55
CA VAL A 153 5.96 -18.63 -2.76
C VAL A 153 7.39 -18.65 -3.33
N LYS A 154 8.07 -17.51 -3.39
CA LYS A 154 9.46 -17.41 -3.87
C LYS A 154 10.44 -18.17 -2.97
N GLU A 155 10.31 -18.00 -1.65
CA GLU A 155 11.16 -18.67 -0.68
C GLU A 155 11.10 -20.20 -0.83
N GLY A 156 9.90 -20.75 -1.04
CA GLY A 156 9.72 -22.18 -1.32
C GLY A 156 10.41 -22.64 -2.61
N MET A 157 10.32 -21.84 -3.68
CA MET A 157 10.91 -22.14 -4.99
C MET A 157 12.44 -22.06 -5.02
N GLU A 158 13.05 -21.19 -4.20
CA GLU A 158 14.50 -20.95 -4.20
C GLU A 158 15.29 -21.87 -3.24
N SER A 159 14.60 -22.73 -2.46
CA SER A 159 15.26 -23.64 -1.53
C SER A 159 16.05 -24.76 -2.23
N THR A 160 17.09 -25.28 -1.54
CA THR A 160 18.05 -26.28 -2.08
C THR A 160 17.40 -27.63 -2.45
N MET A 161 16.24 -27.91 -1.86
CA MET A 161 15.31 -28.96 -2.28
C MET A 161 13.92 -28.32 -2.30
N PRO A 162 13.50 -27.72 -3.43
CA PRO A 162 12.29 -26.92 -3.52
C PRO A 162 11.05 -27.78 -3.38
N ALA A 163 10.66 -27.99 -2.12
CA ALA A 163 9.45 -28.66 -1.69
C ALA A 163 8.62 -27.66 -0.89
N TYR A 164 7.48 -27.25 -1.43
CA TYR A 164 6.61 -26.26 -0.80
C TYR A 164 5.16 -26.56 -1.11
N THR A 165 4.27 -26.12 -0.22
CA THR A 165 2.84 -26.36 -0.33
C THR A 165 2.13 -25.03 -0.40
N LEU A 166 1.28 -24.87 -1.41
CA LEU A 166 0.49 -23.66 -1.62
C LEU A 166 -0.98 -23.92 -1.33
N LEU A 167 -1.66 -22.89 -0.84
CA LEU A 167 -3.05 -22.94 -0.44
C LEU A 167 -3.89 -21.98 -1.28
N TRP A 168 -5.04 -22.47 -1.72
CA TRP A 168 -6.07 -21.68 -2.36
C TRP A 168 -7.35 -21.76 -1.54
N LYS A 169 -7.87 -20.60 -1.14
CA LYS A 169 -9.12 -20.46 -0.40
C LYS A 169 -10.18 -19.82 -1.29
N ALA A 170 -11.40 -20.36 -1.24
CA ALA A 170 -12.60 -19.73 -1.81
C ALA A 170 -13.63 -19.41 -0.72
N ASP A 171 -14.84 -19.06 -1.13
CA ASP A 171 -15.92 -18.72 -0.22
C ASP A 171 -16.30 -19.90 0.71
N GLY A 172 -16.54 -19.59 1.98
CA GLY A 172 -16.85 -20.59 3.01
C GLY A 172 -15.63 -21.41 3.46
N PHE A 173 -15.80 -22.74 3.52
CA PHE A 173 -14.78 -23.71 3.98
C PHE A 173 -14.06 -24.44 2.83
N LYS A 174 -14.23 -23.97 1.58
CA LYS A 174 -13.60 -24.55 0.39
C LYS A 174 -12.10 -24.26 0.36
N LEU A 175 -11.29 -25.30 0.39
CA LEU A 175 -9.83 -25.20 0.43
C LEU A 175 -9.21 -26.19 -0.56
N ILE A 176 -8.20 -25.74 -1.30
CA ILE A 176 -7.31 -26.57 -2.11
C ILE A 176 -5.89 -26.37 -1.60
N THR A 177 -5.17 -27.47 -1.40
CA THR A 177 -3.76 -27.47 -1.01
C THR A 177 -2.98 -28.27 -2.04
N ILE A 178 -1.89 -27.72 -2.57
CA ILE A 178 -1.08 -28.38 -3.60
C ILE A 178 0.37 -28.35 -3.18
N GLY A 179 0.96 -29.54 -3.04
CA GLY A 179 2.38 -29.73 -2.81
C GLY A 179 3.13 -29.67 -4.14
N PHE A 180 4.24 -28.95 -4.15
CA PHE A 180 5.17 -28.86 -5.27
C PHE A 180 6.52 -29.42 -4.83
N VAL A 181 7.15 -30.21 -5.70
CA VAL A 181 8.54 -30.65 -5.59
C VAL A 181 9.23 -30.31 -6.91
N ASN A 182 10.37 -29.61 -6.85
CA ASN A 182 11.07 -29.14 -8.05
C ASN A 182 10.18 -28.31 -8.98
N GLY A 183 9.30 -27.47 -8.40
CA GLY A 183 8.39 -26.60 -9.14
C GLY A 183 7.24 -27.33 -9.85
N LYS A 184 7.06 -28.63 -9.59
CA LYS A 184 6.01 -29.46 -10.19
C LYS A 184 5.09 -30.04 -9.13
N VAL A 185 3.79 -30.14 -9.43
CA VAL A 185 2.80 -30.76 -8.54
C VAL A 185 3.24 -32.17 -8.18
N SER A 186 3.39 -32.42 -6.88
CA SER A 186 3.69 -33.73 -6.31
C SER A 186 2.46 -34.34 -5.66
N ASP A 187 1.67 -33.53 -4.95
CA ASP A 187 0.46 -33.96 -4.24
C ASP A 187 -0.62 -32.87 -4.28
N LYS A 188 -1.88 -33.27 -4.16
CA LYS A 188 -3.03 -32.36 -4.10
C LYS A 188 -4.08 -32.83 -3.12
N GLN A 189 -4.64 -31.88 -2.36
CA GLN A 189 -5.69 -32.13 -1.39
C GLN A 189 -6.80 -31.08 -1.52
N GLN A 190 -8.03 -31.49 -1.23
CA GLN A 190 -9.18 -30.59 -1.20
C GLN A 190 -10.04 -30.81 0.05
N LEU A 191 -10.71 -29.74 0.49
CA LEU A 191 -11.73 -29.77 1.54
C LEU A 191 -12.94 -28.96 1.09
N GLY A 192 -14.14 -29.52 1.29
CA GLY A 192 -15.41 -28.82 1.04
C GLY A 192 -15.75 -28.55 -0.42
N LEU A 193 -15.04 -29.18 -1.36
CA LEU A 193 -15.35 -29.16 -2.79
C LEU A 193 -16.24 -30.37 -3.14
N ASP A 194 -17.47 -30.09 -3.57
CA ASP A 194 -18.46 -31.09 -4.02
C ASP A 194 -18.36 -31.36 -5.52
#